data_AF-A0A914EKH3-F1
#
_entry.id   AF-A0A914EKH3-F1
#
_cell.length_a   1.000
_cell.length_b   1.000
_cell.length_c   1.000
_cell.angle_alpha   90.00
_cell.angle_beta   90.00
_cell.angle_gamma   90.00
#
_symmetry.space_group_name_H-M   'P 1'
#
loop_
_entity.id
_entity.type
_entity.pdbx_description
1 polymer ?
#
loop_
_entity_poly.entity_id
_entity_poly.type
_entity_poly.pdbx_seq_one_letter_code
_entity_poly.pdbx_strand_id
1 'polypeptide(L)'
;MAIALVLFSSGVYFAEQNEPNSKFTSIPASFWFVLATMTTVGYGDLVPTGTYGKIVGSCCALIGVLTLALPVPIIVSNFKLFYRQECRLAAIYKLNSQDVSPPEYSLYENSNGYTELNTKSSNCVNNK
;
A
#
# COMPACT_ATOMS: atom_id res chain seq x y z
N MET A 1 5.96 1.44 -10.72
CA MET A 1 5.85 -0.02 -10.85
C MET A 1 5.68 -0.46 -12.31
N ALA A 2 4.59 -0.07 -13.01
CA ALA A 2 4.35 -0.49 -14.39
C ALA A 2 5.50 -0.17 -15.37
N ILE A 3 6.08 1.03 -15.28
CA ILE A 3 7.22 1.44 -16.11
C ILE A 3 8.43 0.51 -15.90
N ALA A 4 8.76 0.21 -14.64
CA ALA A 4 9.87 -0.68 -14.33
C ALA A 4 9.63 -2.10 -14.88
N LEU A 5 8.41 -2.63 -14.76
CA LEU A 5 8.04 -3.93 -15.33
C LEU A 5 8.27 -3.98 -16.85
N VAL A 6 7.82 -2.97 -17.58
CA VAL A 6 8.00 -2.92 -19.05
C VAL A 6 9.49 -2.81 -19.41
N LEU A 7 10.25 -1.96 -18.71
CA LEU A 7 11.68 -1.79 -18.98
C LEU A 7 12.49 -3.07 -18.73
N PHE A 8 12.30 -3.72 -17.58
CA PHE A 8 12.99 -4.97 -17.26
C PHE A 8 12.54 -6.13 -18.15
N SER A 9 11.26 -6.18 -18.54
CA SER A 9 10.74 -7.19 -19.46
C SER A 9 11.42 -7.08 -20.83
N SER A 10 11.53 -5.88 -21.38
CA SER A 10 12.26 -5.66 -22.65
C SER A 10 13.76 -5.95 -22.49
N GLY A 11 14.36 -5.55 -21.38
CA GLY A 11 15.78 -5.77 -21.10
C GLY A 11 16.15 -7.26 -21.00
N VAL A 12 15.34 -8.06 -20.29
CA VAL A 12 15.60 -9.51 -20.16
C VAL A 12 15.33 -10.24 -21.47
N TYR A 13 14.31 -9.84 -22.23
CA TYR A 13 14.03 -10.38 -23.56
C TYR A 13 15.21 -10.18 -24.50
N PHE A 14 15.75 -8.95 -24.56
CA PHE A 14 16.91 -8.65 -25.41
C PHE A 14 18.19 -9.35 -24.93
N ALA A 15 18.35 -9.54 -23.61
CA ALA A 15 19.49 -10.26 -23.05
C ALA A 15 19.45 -11.77 -23.35
N GLU A 16 18.26 -12.37 -23.48
CA GLU A 16 18.07 -13.80 -23.74
C GLU A 16 17.76 -14.13 -25.21
N GLN A 17 17.49 -13.15 -26.09
CA GLN A 17 17.12 -13.44 -27.49
C GLN A 17 18.23 -14.15 -28.28
N ASN A 18 19.48 -14.00 -27.85
CA ASN A 18 20.66 -14.56 -28.53
C ASN A 18 21.05 -15.94 -27.97
N GLU A 19 20.35 -16.45 -26.97
CA GLU A 19 20.64 -17.74 -26.33
C GLU A 19 19.79 -18.87 -26.95
N PRO A 20 20.40 -19.97 -27.43
CA PRO A 20 19.68 -21.05 -28.12
C PRO A 20 18.73 -21.86 -27.22
N ASN A 21 18.89 -21.79 -25.89
CA ASN A 21 18.04 -22.45 -24.89
C ASN A 21 17.06 -21.49 -24.20
N SER A 22 16.84 -20.31 -24.77
CA SER A 22 15.95 -19.32 -24.17
C SER A 22 14.49 -19.77 -24.19
N LYS A 23 13.86 -19.77 -23.02
CA LYS A 23 12.41 -19.96 -22.88
C LYS A 23 11.62 -18.66 -23.12
N PHE A 24 12.30 -17.55 -23.38
CA PHE A 24 11.69 -16.23 -23.59
C PHE A 24 11.26 -16.09 -25.05
N THR A 25 10.08 -16.61 -25.37
CA THR A 25 9.54 -16.64 -26.75
C THR A 25 8.98 -15.29 -27.21
N SER A 26 8.56 -14.42 -26.29
CA SER A 26 7.96 -13.11 -26.62
C SER A 26 8.03 -12.14 -25.44
N ILE A 27 7.77 -10.85 -25.71
CA ILE A 27 7.72 -9.80 -24.68
C ILE A 27 6.69 -10.11 -23.57
N PRO A 28 5.46 -10.58 -23.88
CA PRO A 28 4.49 -10.94 -22.82
C PRO A 28 4.94 -12.11 -21.96
N ALA A 29 5.69 -13.07 -22.51
CA ALA A 29 6.25 -14.18 -21.74
C ALA A 29 7.31 -13.68 -20.74
N SER A 30 8.14 -12.74 -21.17
CA SER A 30 9.13 -12.07 -20.31
C SER A 30 8.46 -11.26 -19.19
N PHE A 31 7.27 -10.70 -19.47
CA PHE A 31 6.49 -9.96 -18.50
C PHE A 31 6.07 -10.83 -17.31
N TRP A 32 5.73 -12.11 -17.53
CA TRP A 32 5.40 -13.04 -16.46
C TRP A 32 6.56 -13.25 -15.49
N PHE A 33 7.76 -13.52 -16.01
CA PHE A 33 8.97 -13.66 -15.18
C PHE A 33 9.29 -12.39 -14.41
N VAL A 34 9.29 -11.24 -15.08
CA VAL A 34 9.63 -9.95 -14.47
C VAL A 34 8.59 -9.55 -13.41
N LEU A 35 7.30 -9.80 -13.67
CA LEU A 35 6.23 -9.58 -12.71
C LEU A 35 6.44 -10.44 -11.45
N ALA A 36 6.61 -11.75 -11.61
CA ALA A 36 6.83 -12.67 -10.50
C ALA A 36 8.11 -12.38 -9.71
N THR A 37 9.16 -11.90 -10.39
CA THR A 37 10.45 -11.56 -9.76
C THR A 37 10.37 -10.23 -9.01
N MET A 38 9.76 -9.19 -9.61
CA MET A 38 9.59 -7.88 -8.94
C MET A 38 8.69 -7.96 -7.72
N THR A 39 7.66 -8.82 -7.73
CA THR A 39 6.78 -9.06 -6.57
C THR A 39 7.35 -10.07 -5.57
N THR A 40 8.60 -10.50 -5.79
CA THR A 40 9.32 -11.49 -4.99
C THR A 40 8.59 -12.82 -4.83
N VAL A 41 7.72 -13.18 -5.78
CA VAL A 41 7.06 -14.50 -5.83
C VAL A 41 8.02 -15.56 -6.34
N GLY A 42 8.65 -15.30 -7.49
CA GLY A 42 9.74 -16.13 -8.04
C GLY A 42 9.38 -17.60 -8.27
N TYR A 43 8.36 -17.90 -9.08
CA TYR A 43 7.91 -19.28 -9.35
C TYR A 43 9.00 -20.22 -9.89
N GLY A 44 9.97 -19.70 -10.64
CA GLY A 44 11.08 -20.48 -11.20
C GLY A 44 10.72 -21.32 -12.44
N ASP A 45 9.51 -21.16 -12.97
CA ASP A 45 9.04 -21.80 -14.21
C ASP A 45 9.74 -21.23 -15.46
N LEU A 46 9.94 -19.92 -15.46
CA LEU A 46 10.68 -19.17 -16.47
C LEU A 46 11.85 -18.46 -15.79
N VAL A 47 13.08 -18.71 -16.21
CA VAL A 47 14.29 -18.09 -15.65
C VAL A 47 15.33 -17.83 -16.76
N PRO A 48 16.06 -16.71 -16.69
CA PRO A 48 17.14 -16.41 -17.63
C PRO A 48 18.27 -17.44 -17.51
N THR A 49 18.69 -17.98 -18.66
CA THR A 49 19.75 -18.97 -18.74
C THR A 49 21.11 -18.30 -18.98
N GLY A 50 21.12 -17.23 -19.77
CA GLY A 50 22.30 -16.46 -20.12
C GLY A 50 22.85 -15.63 -18.95
N THR A 51 24.15 -15.35 -19.00
CA THR A 51 24.84 -14.56 -17.99
C THR A 51 24.27 -13.14 -17.89
N TYR A 52 23.95 -12.53 -19.03
CA TYR A 52 23.38 -11.18 -19.08
C TYR A 52 21.95 -11.13 -18.52
N GLY A 53 21.12 -12.13 -18.83
CA GLY A 53 19.76 -12.22 -18.29
C GLY A 53 19.74 -12.35 -16.77
N LYS A 54 20.70 -13.10 -16.19
CA LYS A 54 20.84 -13.23 -14.72
C LYS A 54 21.23 -11.93 -14.03
N ILE A 55 22.12 -11.12 -14.63
CA ILE A 55 22.49 -9.80 -14.10
C ILE A 55 21.27 -8.87 -14.11
N VAL A 56 20.56 -8.82 -15.24
CA VAL A 56 19.33 -8.02 -15.37
C VAL A 56 18.25 -8.48 -14.39
N GLY A 57 18.06 -9.80 -14.24
CA GLY A 57 17.13 -10.38 -13.26
C GLY A 57 17.48 -10.03 -11.81
N SER A 58 18.77 -10.01 -11.47
CA SER A 58 19.24 -9.63 -10.13
C SER A 58 18.97 -8.15 -9.84
N CYS A 59 19.27 -7.26 -10.80
CA CYS A 59 18.92 -5.84 -10.70
C CYS A 59 17.41 -5.62 -10.60
N CYS A 60 16.62 -6.39 -11.36
CA CYS A 60 15.17 -6.35 -11.33
C CYS A 60 14.62 -6.68 -9.94
N ALA A 61 15.13 -7.72 -9.27
CA ALA A 61 14.71 -8.08 -7.92
C ALA A 61 14.97 -6.94 -6.92
N LEU A 62 16.19 -6.37 -6.93
CA LEU A 62 16.56 -5.26 -6.03
C LEU A 62 15.65 -4.03 -6.24
N ILE A 63 15.43 -3.64 -7.49
CA ILE A 63 14.59 -2.48 -7.83
C ILE A 63 13.10 -2.76 -7.54
N GLY A 64 12.67 -4.01 -7.65
CA GLY A 64 11.31 -4.44 -7.33
C GLY A 64 10.99 -4.22 -5.85
N VAL A 65 11.86 -4.69 -4.97
CA VAL A 65 11.70 -4.49 -3.51
C VAL A 65 11.70 -3.01 -3.16
N LEU A 66 12.61 -2.21 -3.73
CA LEU A 66 12.65 -0.76 -3.50
C LEU A 66 11.35 -0.07 -3.97
N THR A 67 10.79 -0.51 -5.09
CA THR A 67 9.54 0.04 -5.62
C THR A 67 8.34 -0.30 -4.73
N LEU A 68 8.31 -1.51 -4.15
CA LEU A 68 7.27 -1.94 -3.22
C LEU A 68 7.39 -1.29 -1.83
N ALA A 69 8.60 -0.89 -1.45
CA ALA A 69 8.87 -0.27 -0.15
C ALA A 69 8.23 1.11 0.03
N LEU A 70 7.90 1.82 -1.06
CA LEU A 70 7.32 3.17 -1.00
C LEU A 70 5.78 3.19 -0.83
N PRO A 71 4.96 2.46 -1.63
CA PRO A 71 3.51 2.54 -1.53
C PRO A 71 2.95 1.89 -0.26
N VAL A 72 3.55 0.80 0.24
CA VAL A 72 3.03 0.06 1.40
C VAL A 72 3.01 0.93 2.67
N PRO A 73 4.10 1.63 3.06
CA PRO A 73 4.08 2.52 4.22
C PRO A 73 3.16 3.72 4.07
N ILE A 74 2.95 4.23 2.85
CA ILE A 74 2.02 5.34 2.58
C ILE A 74 0.60 4.90 2.94
N ILE A 75 0.18 3.73 2.46
CA ILE A 75 -1.14 3.15 2.76
C ILE A 75 -1.27 2.89 4.27
N VAL A 76 -0.26 2.26 4.89
CA VAL A 76 -0.26 1.97 6.34
C VAL A 76 -0.33 3.26 7.17
N SER A 77 0.34 4.33 6.75
CA SER A 77 0.32 5.62 7.46
C SER A 77 -1.06 6.26 7.40
N ASN A 78 -1.76 6.14 6.27
CA ASN A 78 -3.13 6.59 6.13
C ASN A 78 -4.07 5.82 7.09
N PHE A 79 -3.99 4.49 7.13
CA PHE A 79 -4.75 3.71 8.12
C PHE A 79 -4.37 4.06 9.57
N LYS A 80 -3.08 4.22 9.88
CA LYS A 80 -2.63 4.63 11.22
C LYS A 80 -3.22 5.97 11.64
N LEU A 81 -3.46 6.91 10.71
CA LEU A 81 -4.12 8.17 11.01
C LEU A 81 -5.56 7.94 11.47
N PHE A 82 -6.33 7.12 10.75
CA PHE A 82 -7.69 6.75 11.15
C PHE A 82 -7.71 6.05 12.52
N TYR A 83 -6.85 5.05 12.74
CA TYR A 83 -6.77 4.37 14.05
C TYR A 83 -6.33 5.29 15.20
N ARG A 84 -5.43 6.24 14.94
CA ARG A 84 -4.99 7.23 15.94
C ARG A 84 -6.09 8.21 16.30
N GLN A 85 -6.98 8.56 15.38
CA GLN A 85 -8.11 9.44 15.66
C GLN A 85 -9.05 8.78 16.69
N GLU A 86 -9.43 7.52 16.45
CA GLU A 86 -10.27 6.75 17.39
C GLU A 86 -9.62 6.61 18.77
N CYS A 87 -8.33 6.27 18.81
CA CYS A 87 -7.59 6.15 20.08
C CYS A 87 -7.42 7.50 20.79
N ARG A 88 -7.26 8.61 20.06
CA ARG A 88 -7.10 9.94 20.66
C ARG A 88 -8.39 10.41 21.31
N LEU A 89 -9.54 10.10 20.71
CA LEU A 89 -10.85 10.37 21.32
C LEU A 89 -11.03 9.56 22.61
N ALA A 90 -10.69 8.27 22.60
CA ALA A 90 -10.73 7.44 23.80
C ALA A 90 -9.76 7.92 24.89
N ALA A 91 -8.57 8.41 24.52
CA ALA A 91 -7.59 8.93 25.47
C ALA A 91 -8.03 10.27 26.07
N ILE A 92 -8.55 11.20 25.26
CA ILE A 92 -9.12 12.47 25.74
C ILE A 92 -10.29 12.20 26.68
N TYR A 93 -11.14 11.22 26.36
CA TYR A 93 -12.23 10.79 27.23
C TYR A 93 -11.72 10.30 28.60
N LYS A 94 -10.62 9.53 28.64
CA LYS A 94 -10.01 9.10 29.91
C LYS A 94 -9.36 10.24 30.70
N LEU A 95 -8.72 11.20 30.04
CA LEU A 95 -8.16 12.38 30.72
C LEU A 95 -9.26 13.30 31.26
N ASN A 96 -10.38 13.38 30.56
CA ASN A 96 -11.56 14.12 30.98
C ASN A 96 -12.45 13.32 31.96
N SER A 97 -12.13 12.07 32.29
CA SER A 97 -12.93 11.25 33.23
C SER A 97 -12.76 11.63 34.72
N GLN A 98 -11.94 12.65 35.04
CA GLN A 98 -12.07 13.37 36.31
C GLN A 98 -13.15 14.49 36.27
N ASP A 99 -13.74 14.82 35.11
CA ASP A 99 -14.77 15.88 34.98
C ASP A 99 -15.92 15.63 33.94
N VAL A 100 -15.95 14.55 33.15
CA VAL A 100 -16.97 14.32 32.11
C VAL A 100 -17.41 12.85 32.02
N SER A 101 -18.69 12.62 32.31
CA SER A 101 -19.46 11.39 32.06
C SER A 101 -19.63 11.11 30.54
N PRO A 102 -19.97 9.86 30.12
CA PRO A 102 -20.07 9.47 28.71
C PRO A 102 -20.88 10.47 27.87
N PRO A 103 -20.48 10.77 26.61
CA PRO A 103 -21.30 11.59 25.74
C PRO A 103 -22.66 10.90 25.55
N GLU A 104 -23.73 11.55 26.01
CA GLU A 104 -25.09 11.08 25.82
C GLU A 104 -25.46 11.23 24.34
N TYR A 105 -25.46 10.11 23.64
CA TYR A 105 -25.87 10.06 22.24
C TYR A 105 -27.39 10.09 22.14
N SER A 106 -27.96 11.27 22.01
CA SER A 106 -29.39 11.44 21.75
C SER A 106 -29.65 11.56 20.25
N LEU A 107 -30.33 10.56 19.69
CA LEU A 107 -30.97 10.67 18.37
C LEU A 107 -32.13 11.66 18.48
N TYR A 108 -32.06 12.78 17.77
CA TYR A 108 -33.23 13.64 17.58
C TYR A 108 -33.59 13.67 16.10
N GLU A 109 -34.88 13.63 15.85
CA GLU A 109 -35.46 13.65 14.51
C GLU A 109 -35.64 15.11 14.13
N ASN A 110 -34.98 15.55 13.06
CA ASN A 110 -35.15 16.91 12.58
C ASN A 110 -36.51 17.06 11.87
N SER A 111 -36.96 18.30 11.64
CA SER A 111 -38.26 18.63 11.04
C SER A 111 -38.47 18.08 9.62
N ASN A 112 -37.41 17.56 9.00
CA ASN A 112 -37.40 16.96 7.67
C ASN A 112 -37.41 15.41 7.72
N GLY A 113 -37.54 14.81 8.91
CA GLY A 113 -37.65 13.36 9.11
C GLY A 113 -36.31 12.61 9.01
N TYR A 114 -35.17 13.31 9.09
CA TYR A 114 -33.85 12.67 9.10
C TYR A 114 -33.29 12.67 10.53
N THR A 115 -32.74 11.52 10.94
CA THR A 115 -32.08 11.37 12.24
C THR A 115 -30.64 11.85 12.14
N GLU A 116 -30.28 12.90 12.89
CA GLU A 116 -28.93 13.48 12.88
C GLU A 116 -28.18 13.20 14.19
N LEU A 117 -26.86 12.92 14.06
CA LEU A 117 -25.92 12.84 15.18
C LEU A 117 -25.55 14.25 15.65
N ASN A 118 -26.01 14.70 16.82
CA ASN A 118 -25.49 15.90 17.45
C ASN A 118 -24.54 15.56 18.59
N THR A 119 -23.32 16.09 18.52
CA THR A 119 -22.33 16.02 19.60
C THR A 119 -22.39 17.33 20.36
N LYS A 120 -22.95 17.34 21.57
CA LYS A 120 -23.00 18.53 22.40
C LYS A 120 -21.59 18.82 22.95
N SER A 121 -20.78 19.53 22.16
CA SER A 121 -19.49 20.07 22.60
C SER A 121 -19.74 21.28 23.52
N SER A 122 -20.17 21.02 24.75
CA SER A 122 -20.13 22.01 25.82
C SER A 122 -18.70 22.09 26.31
N ASN A 123 -17.95 23.09 25.85
CA ASN A 123 -17.04 23.94 26.64
C ASN A 123 -16.07 24.73 25.74
N CYS A 124 -16.62 25.59 24.87
CA CYS A 124 -15.91 26.77 24.35
C CYS A 124 -16.37 28.03 25.10
N VAL A 125 -16.34 28.03 26.43
CA VAL A 125 -16.52 29.28 27.19
C VAL A 125 -15.67 29.19 28.44
N ASN A 126 -14.73 30.13 28.57
CA ASN A 126 -13.99 30.50 29.77
C ASN A 126 -12.74 29.67 30.12
N ASN A 127 -11.59 30.14 29.63
CA ASN A 127 -10.52 30.40 30.59
C ASN A 127 -9.73 31.66 30.21
N LYS A 128 -10.06 32.73 30.95
CA LYS A 128 -9.35 33.97 31.31
C LYS A 128 -8.47 34.71 30.30
#